data_AF-A0AAV8VLU2-F1
#
_entry.id   AF-A0AAV8VLU2-F1
#
_cell.length_a   1.000
_cell.length_b   1.000
_cell.length_c   1.000
_cell.angle_alpha   90.00
_cell.angle_beta   90.00
_cell.angle_gamma   90.00
#
_symmetry.space_group_name_H-M   'P 1'
#
loop_
_entity.id
_entity.type
_entity.pdbx_description
1 polymer ?
#
loop_
_entity_poly.entity_id
_entity_poly.type
_entity_poly.pdbx_seq_one_letter_code
_entity_poly.pdbx_strand_id
1 'polypeptide(L)'
;MLSVTDLRQFWSRHCAPPPNNCHRSLKVPTYDRKVSWNTYIRQFQAITCNWTEEEKRTSLIAALRGEALEVLRTIPEGSLSYANITAALEMRYRDAHLQEVYRVQLRSRRQWVEESIQEYEMDISRMVNLAYPAAPAKFLEQLTVSNFIDGLRGPEISQAIRLARYRTDSGALAQAIEIKAAKKASRAAIR
;
A
#
# COMPACT_ATOMS: atom_id res chain seq x y z
N MET A 1 11.33 -9.04 -0.84
CA MET A 1 9.98 -9.09 -1.42
C MET A 1 10.13 -9.48 -2.87
N LEU A 2 9.12 -10.17 -3.36
CA LEU A 2 9.18 -10.94 -4.56
C LEU A 2 9.13 -9.98 -5.79
N SER A 3 10.09 -10.08 -6.74
CA SER A 3 10.07 -9.43 -8.07
C SER A 3 8.76 -9.67 -8.87
N VAL A 4 8.57 -9.10 -10.06
CA VAL A 4 7.37 -9.39 -10.91
C VAL A 4 7.22 -10.90 -11.15
N THR A 5 8.35 -11.61 -11.23
CA THR A 5 8.50 -13.08 -11.31
C THR A 5 7.87 -13.84 -10.14
N ASP A 6 7.61 -13.14 -9.06
CA ASP A 6 7.77 -13.66 -7.72
C ASP A 6 6.43 -13.32 -7.01
N LEU A 7 5.79 -12.19 -7.37
CA LEU A 7 4.33 -12.04 -7.34
C LEU A 7 3.63 -13.05 -8.28
N ARG A 8 4.19 -13.32 -9.47
CA ARG A 8 3.70 -14.41 -10.35
C ARG A 8 3.78 -15.78 -9.66
N GLN A 9 4.90 -16.10 -9.01
CA GLN A 9 5.05 -17.34 -8.24
C GLN A 9 4.17 -17.39 -6.98
N PHE A 10 3.97 -16.26 -6.31
CA PHE A 10 3.11 -16.16 -5.14
C PHE A 10 1.66 -16.52 -5.49
N TRP A 11 1.08 -15.91 -6.53
CA TRP A 11 -0.28 -16.23 -6.96
C TRP A 11 -0.40 -17.62 -7.58
N SER A 12 0.63 -18.10 -8.30
CA SER A 12 0.67 -19.48 -8.80
C SER A 12 0.61 -20.54 -7.70
N ARG A 13 1.02 -20.21 -6.46
CA ARG A 13 1.00 -21.12 -5.30
C ARG A 13 -0.26 -21.02 -4.44
N HIS A 14 -0.99 -19.90 -4.50
CA HIS A 14 -2.12 -19.62 -3.60
C HIS A 14 -3.48 -19.60 -4.31
N CYS A 15 -3.51 -19.67 -5.64
CA CYS A 15 -4.74 -19.86 -6.41
C CYS A 15 -5.02 -21.36 -6.56
N ALA A 16 -5.81 -21.93 -5.65
CA ALA A 16 -6.41 -23.24 -5.89
C ALA A 16 -7.52 -23.11 -6.96
N PRO A 17 -7.60 -24.02 -7.95
CA PRO A 17 -8.71 -24.00 -8.90
C PRO A 17 -10.02 -24.26 -8.13
N PRO A 18 -11.02 -23.38 -8.21
CA PRO A 18 -12.33 -23.68 -7.64
C PRO A 18 -12.98 -24.84 -8.41
N PRO A 19 -13.80 -25.68 -7.74
CA PRO A 19 -14.60 -26.68 -8.43
C PRO A 19 -15.52 -25.99 -9.46
N ASN A 20 -15.59 -26.58 -10.65
CA ASN A 20 -16.37 -26.15 -11.82
C ASN A 20 -17.77 -25.62 -11.47
N ASN A 21 -17.90 -24.31 -11.18
CA ASN A 21 -19.01 -23.42 -11.55
C ASN A 21 -18.95 -22.15 -10.69
N CYS A 22 -18.33 -21.09 -11.21
CA CYS A 22 -18.58 -19.72 -10.74
C CYS A 22 -18.42 -18.77 -11.93
N HIS A 23 -19.21 -18.96 -12.98
CA HIS A 23 -19.40 -17.94 -14.02
C HIS A 23 -20.21 -16.75 -13.46
N ARG A 24 -19.59 -15.97 -12.56
CA ARG A 24 -19.94 -14.58 -12.40
C ARG A 24 -18.85 -13.81 -13.12
N SER A 25 -19.16 -13.27 -14.31
CA SER A 25 -18.25 -12.41 -15.05
C SER A 25 -17.99 -11.15 -14.22
N LEU A 26 -16.96 -11.20 -13.38
CA LEU A 26 -16.53 -10.06 -12.59
C LEU A 26 -15.94 -9.04 -13.56
N LYS A 27 -16.63 -7.92 -13.71
CA LYS A 27 -16.19 -6.84 -14.61
C LYS A 27 -14.94 -6.19 -14.03
N VAL A 28 -13.88 -6.17 -14.82
CA VAL A 28 -12.64 -5.46 -14.45
C VAL A 28 -12.91 -3.95 -14.44
N PRO A 29 -12.46 -3.22 -13.39
CA PRO A 29 -12.57 -1.77 -13.36
C PRO A 29 -11.69 -1.13 -14.45
N THR A 30 -12.13 0.00 -14.99
CA THR A 30 -11.34 0.77 -15.96
C THR A 30 -10.13 1.41 -15.30
N TYR A 31 -9.05 1.60 -16.07
CA TYR A 31 -7.84 2.30 -15.62
C TYR A 31 -7.61 3.56 -16.44
N ASP A 32 -7.70 4.71 -15.78
CA ASP A 32 -7.55 6.06 -16.35
C ASP A 32 -6.47 6.89 -15.61
N ARG A 33 -5.57 6.24 -14.88
CA ARG A 33 -4.53 6.83 -13.99
C ARG A 33 -5.02 7.55 -12.73
N LYS A 34 -6.32 7.61 -12.41
CA LYS A 34 -6.76 8.24 -11.16
C LYS A 34 -6.28 7.53 -9.89
N VAL A 35 -6.04 6.23 -10.00
CA VAL A 35 -5.44 5.40 -8.95
C VAL A 35 -4.01 5.01 -9.35
N SER A 36 -3.13 4.80 -8.37
CA SER A 36 -1.76 4.33 -8.64
C SER A 36 -1.77 3.01 -9.42
N TRP A 37 -0.78 2.82 -10.31
CA TRP A 37 -0.65 1.58 -11.06
C TRP A 37 -0.56 0.34 -10.13
N ASN A 38 0.17 0.45 -9.01
CA ASN A 38 0.34 -0.63 -8.05
C ASN A 38 -0.97 -1.02 -7.35
N THR A 39 -1.80 -0.03 -6.97
CA THR A 39 -3.13 -0.31 -6.41
C THR A 39 -4.03 -1.00 -7.43
N TYR A 40 -4.06 -0.49 -8.67
CA TYR A 40 -4.88 -1.05 -9.74
C TYR A 40 -4.47 -2.49 -10.09
N ILE A 41 -3.18 -2.75 -10.30
CA ILE A 41 -2.73 -4.09 -10.73
C ILE A 41 -2.96 -5.16 -9.65
N ARG A 42 -2.88 -4.81 -8.36
CA ARG A 42 -3.25 -5.71 -7.26
C ARG A 42 -4.73 -6.07 -7.30
N GLN A 43 -5.61 -5.09 -7.49
CA GLN A 43 -7.04 -5.33 -7.63
C GLN A 43 -7.34 -6.18 -8.87
N PHE A 44 -6.73 -5.85 -10.01
CA PHE A 44 -6.87 -6.59 -11.26
C PHE A 44 -6.44 -8.05 -11.09
N GLN A 45 -5.29 -8.32 -10.49
CA GLN A 45 -4.78 -9.68 -10.26
C GLN A 45 -5.67 -10.49 -9.31
N ALA A 46 -6.25 -9.85 -8.28
CA ALA A 46 -7.19 -10.51 -7.38
C ALA A 46 -8.48 -10.92 -8.10
N ILE A 47 -9.00 -10.08 -9.01
CA ILE A 47 -10.22 -10.38 -9.81
C ILE A 47 -9.93 -11.46 -10.86
N THR A 48 -8.76 -11.42 -11.48
CA THR A 48 -8.39 -12.26 -12.63
C THR A 48 -7.54 -13.47 -12.25
N CYS A 49 -7.56 -13.87 -10.97
CA CYS A 49 -6.69 -14.90 -10.43
C CYS A 49 -6.79 -16.25 -11.17
N ASN A 50 -7.99 -16.62 -11.61
CA ASN A 50 -8.28 -17.87 -12.32
C ASN A 50 -8.36 -17.70 -13.85
N TRP A 51 -7.98 -16.53 -14.37
CA TRP A 51 -8.05 -16.25 -15.81
C TRP A 51 -6.75 -16.67 -16.49
N THR A 52 -6.88 -17.13 -17.73
CA THR A 52 -5.76 -17.36 -18.63
C THR A 52 -5.03 -16.03 -18.94
N GLU A 53 -3.77 -16.11 -19.34
CA GLU A 53 -3.00 -14.91 -19.71
C GLU A 53 -3.62 -14.18 -20.92
N GLU A 54 -4.33 -14.90 -21.79
CA GLU A 54 -5.06 -14.32 -22.92
C GLU A 54 -6.31 -13.55 -22.49
N GLU A 55 -7.09 -14.09 -21.55
CA GLU A 55 -8.24 -13.41 -20.95
C GLU A 55 -7.80 -12.16 -20.17
N LYS A 56 -6.69 -12.26 -19.41
CA LYS A 56 -6.09 -11.11 -18.73
C LYS A 56 -5.62 -10.05 -19.70
N ARG A 57 -4.92 -10.44 -20.78
CA ARG A 57 -4.47 -9.52 -21.84
C ARG A 57 -5.64 -8.76 -22.43
N THR A 58 -6.65 -9.49 -22.92
CA THR A 58 -7.81 -8.91 -23.60
C THR A 58 -8.58 -7.97 -22.66
N SER A 59 -8.80 -8.40 -21.43
CA SER A 59 -9.51 -7.60 -20.43
C SER A 59 -8.71 -6.38 -19.97
N LEU A 60 -7.39 -6.48 -19.84
CA LEU A 60 -6.53 -5.35 -19.50
C LEU A 60 -6.58 -4.31 -20.61
N ILE A 61 -6.42 -4.71 -21.88
CA ILE A 61 -6.57 -3.81 -23.04
C ILE A 61 -7.95 -3.12 -23.01
N ALA A 62 -9.02 -3.89 -22.77
CA ALA A 62 -10.38 -3.36 -22.70
C ALA A 62 -10.63 -2.43 -21.51
N ALA A 63 -9.82 -2.50 -20.45
CA ALA A 63 -9.93 -1.67 -19.26
C ALA A 63 -9.18 -0.33 -19.37
N LEU A 64 -8.15 -0.23 -20.21
CA LEU A 64 -7.34 0.98 -20.37
C LEU A 64 -8.16 2.13 -20.99
N ARG A 65 -8.04 3.33 -20.43
CA ARG A 65 -8.73 4.55 -20.90
C ARG A 65 -7.77 5.74 -20.88
N GLY A 66 -8.06 6.73 -21.71
CA GLY A 66 -7.31 8.00 -21.77
C GLY A 66 -5.82 7.75 -21.99
N GLU A 67 -4.97 8.47 -21.26
CA GLU A 67 -3.52 8.39 -21.43
C GLU A 67 -2.94 6.99 -21.14
N ALA A 68 -3.57 6.20 -20.26
CA ALA A 68 -3.12 4.84 -19.98
C ALA A 68 -3.24 3.92 -21.22
N LEU A 69 -4.17 4.22 -22.13
CA LEU A 69 -4.33 3.48 -23.38
C LEU A 69 -3.18 3.76 -24.36
N GLU A 70 -2.59 4.96 -24.33
CA GLU A 70 -1.48 5.34 -25.23
C GLU A 70 -0.24 4.48 -25.02
N VAL A 71 -0.10 3.79 -23.87
CA VAL A 71 0.98 2.82 -23.62
C VAL A 71 0.95 1.66 -24.60
N LEU A 72 -0.22 1.30 -25.15
CA LEU A 72 -0.30 0.26 -26.16
C LEU A 72 0.49 0.62 -27.43
N ARG A 73 0.61 1.91 -27.76
CA ARG A 73 1.37 2.38 -28.94
C ARG A 73 2.88 2.25 -28.77
N THR A 74 3.38 2.15 -27.54
CA THR A 74 4.82 1.96 -27.29
C THR A 74 5.25 0.50 -27.43
N ILE A 75 4.30 -0.42 -27.59
CA ILE A 75 4.54 -1.86 -27.70
C ILE A 75 4.31 -2.27 -29.17
N PRO A 76 5.25 -2.98 -29.82
CA PRO A 76 5.04 -3.52 -31.16
C PRO A 76 3.81 -4.43 -31.23
N GLU A 77 3.00 -4.32 -32.28
CA GLU A 77 1.69 -5.00 -32.41
C GLU A 77 1.78 -6.53 -32.23
N GLY A 78 2.83 -7.16 -32.77
CA GLY A 78 3.06 -8.61 -32.64
C GLY A 78 3.52 -9.07 -31.24
N SER A 79 3.68 -8.14 -30.30
CA SER A 79 4.23 -8.40 -28.96
C SER A 79 3.30 -7.96 -27.82
N LEU A 80 2.02 -7.70 -28.10
CA LEU A 80 1.01 -7.26 -27.12
C LEU A 80 0.60 -8.37 -26.13
N SER A 81 1.54 -9.01 -25.45
CA SER A 81 1.27 -9.97 -24.38
C SER A 81 0.88 -9.26 -23.07
N TYR A 82 0.18 -9.96 -22.17
CA TYR A 82 -0.11 -9.44 -20.83
C TYR A 82 1.18 -8.98 -20.10
N ALA A 83 2.26 -9.74 -20.25
CA ALA A 83 3.57 -9.40 -19.69
C ALA A 83 4.11 -8.06 -20.22
N ASN A 84 4.04 -7.84 -21.53
CA ASN A 84 4.59 -6.62 -22.13
C ASN A 84 3.73 -5.39 -21.81
N ILE A 85 2.41 -5.54 -21.78
CA ILE A 85 1.49 -4.45 -21.41
C ILE A 85 1.71 -4.04 -19.95
N THR A 86 1.75 -5.02 -19.04
CA THR A 86 2.00 -4.74 -17.62
C THR A 86 3.40 -4.14 -17.39
N ALA A 87 4.42 -4.61 -18.09
CA ALA A 87 5.78 -4.06 -18.00
C ALA A 87 5.86 -2.61 -18.53
N ALA A 88 5.17 -2.29 -19.62
CA ALA A 88 5.15 -0.94 -20.17
C ALA A 88 4.38 0.04 -19.25
N LEU A 89 3.23 -0.39 -18.71
CA LEU A 89 2.46 0.38 -17.73
C LEU A 89 3.26 0.58 -16.44
N GLU A 90 3.98 -0.45 -16.00
CA GLU A 90 4.88 -0.35 -14.86
C GLU A 90 6.05 0.59 -15.17
N MET A 91 6.72 0.51 -16.30
CA MET A 91 7.82 1.42 -16.62
C MET A 91 7.36 2.89 -16.65
N ARG A 92 6.18 3.15 -17.23
CA ARG A 92 5.68 4.52 -17.43
C ARG A 92 5.02 5.11 -16.20
N TYR A 93 4.29 4.30 -15.44
CA TYR A 93 3.45 4.76 -14.32
C TYR A 93 3.85 4.18 -12.98
N ARG A 94 4.97 3.45 -12.88
CA ARG A 94 5.52 3.10 -11.57
C ARG A 94 5.95 4.38 -10.88
N ASP A 95 5.38 4.56 -9.72
CA ASP A 95 5.60 5.69 -8.82
C ASP A 95 6.98 5.64 -8.13
N ALA A 96 8.05 5.21 -8.83
CA ALA A 96 9.40 5.13 -8.25
C ALA A 96 9.85 6.52 -7.74
N HIS A 97 9.55 7.58 -8.49
CA HIS A 97 9.77 8.94 -8.05
C HIS A 97 8.95 9.32 -6.80
N LEU A 98 7.71 8.84 -6.66
CA LEU A 98 6.89 9.12 -5.47
C LEU A 98 7.40 8.33 -4.26
N GLN A 99 8.02 7.15 -4.44
CA GLN A 99 8.63 6.42 -3.31
C GLN A 99 9.64 7.30 -2.60
N GLU A 100 10.54 7.96 -3.33
CA GLU A 100 11.53 8.86 -2.73
C GLU A 100 10.88 10.10 -2.10
N VAL A 101 9.84 10.66 -2.74
CA VAL A 101 9.05 11.74 -2.14
C VAL A 101 8.45 11.31 -0.79
N TYR A 102 7.84 10.12 -0.71
CA TYR A 102 7.28 9.61 0.54
C TYR A 102 8.35 9.34 1.60
N ARG A 103 9.55 8.88 1.20
CA ARG A 103 10.68 8.72 2.14
C ARG A 103 11.12 10.05 2.74
N VAL A 104 11.20 11.10 1.92
CA VAL A 104 11.54 12.45 2.38
C VAL A 104 10.44 12.99 3.30
N GLN A 105 9.17 12.86 2.90
CA GLN A 105 8.02 13.27 3.72
C GLN A 105 8.03 12.58 5.08
N LEU A 106 8.21 11.25 5.12
CA LEU A 106 8.31 10.46 6.34
C LEU A 106 9.34 11.01 7.34
N ARG A 107 10.56 11.33 6.88
CA ARG A 107 11.61 11.86 7.76
C ARG A 107 11.20 13.14 8.47
N SER A 108 10.48 14.01 7.76
CA SER A 108 10.01 15.30 8.26
C SER A 108 8.65 15.24 8.98
N ARG A 109 7.92 14.13 8.88
CA ARG A 109 6.55 14.03 9.34
C ARG A 109 6.49 14.04 10.88
N ARG A 110 5.74 14.97 11.43
CA ARG A 110 5.48 15.12 12.87
C ARG A 110 3.99 15.33 13.11
N GLN A 111 3.47 14.87 14.25
CA GLN A 111 2.07 15.02 14.62
C GLN A 111 1.71 16.50 14.79
N TRP A 112 0.62 16.94 14.14
CA TRP A 112 0.12 18.31 14.28
C TRP A 112 -0.62 18.55 15.61
N VAL A 113 -0.86 19.82 15.98
CA VAL A 113 -1.52 20.18 17.26
C VAL A 113 -2.92 19.59 17.36
N GLU A 114 -3.69 19.68 16.27
CA GLU A 114 -5.10 19.31 16.23
C GLU A 114 -5.31 17.87 15.73
N GLU A 115 -4.24 17.24 15.23
CA GLU A 115 -4.28 15.89 14.68
C GLU A 115 -4.38 14.84 15.79
N SER A 116 -5.36 13.95 15.68
CA SER A 116 -5.50 12.84 16.60
C SER A 116 -4.33 11.85 16.47
N ILE A 117 -4.10 11.04 17.51
CA ILE A 117 -3.02 10.05 17.47
C ILE A 117 -3.33 8.99 16.39
N GLN A 118 -4.61 8.66 16.21
CA GLN A 118 -5.10 7.70 15.23
C GLN A 118 -4.91 8.19 13.80
N GLU A 119 -5.28 9.43 13.50
CA GLU A 119 -5.06 10.02 12.17
C GLU A 119 -3.56 10.06 11.84
N TYR A 120 -2.74 10.43 12.83
CA TYR A 120 -1.30 10.46 12.68
C TYR A 120 -0.70 9.08 12.38
N GLU A 121 -1.05 8.05 13.16
CA GLU A 121 -0.59 6.67 12.93
C GLU A 121 -1.01 6.18 11.54
N MET A 122 -2.29 6.31 11.21
CA MET A 122 -2.84 5.87 9.93
C MET A 122 -2.10 6.52 8.75
N ASP A 123 -1.76 7.80 8.86
CA ASP A 123 -1.00 8.52 7.83
C ASP A 123 0.46 8.04 7.75
N ILE A 124 1.13 7.79 8.88
CA ILE A 124 2.48 7.20 8.92
C ILE A 124 2.48 5.80 8.28
N SER A 125 1.53 4.94 8.66
CA SER A 125 1.40 3.59 8.12
C SER A 125 1.17 3.61 6.60
N ARG A 126 0.30 4.51 6.14
CA ARG A 126 0.09 4.75 4.70
C ARG A 126 1.37 5.21 4.01
N MET A 127 2.10 6.21 4.55
CA MET A 127 3.34 6.70 3.96
C MET A 127 4.43 5.63 3.90
N VAL A 128 4.60 4.81 4.94
CA VAL A 128 5.59 3.71 4.98
C VAL A 128 5.33 2.70 3.86
N ASN A 129 4.06 2.32 3.67
CA ASN A 129 3.66 1.42 2.60
C ASN A 129 3.93 2.00 1.19
N LEU A 130 3.78 3.31 1.02
CA LEU A 130 4.03 3.99 -0.26
C LEU A 130 5.53 4.25 -0.51
N ALA A 131 6.32 4.48 0.54
CA ALA A 131 7.77 4.70 0.47
C ALA A 131 8.57 3.42 0.24
N TYR A 132 8.06 2.28 0.72
CA TYR A 132 8.74 0.98 0.68
C TYR A 132 7.82 -0.15 0.22
N PRO A 133 7.19 -0.05 -0.97
CA PRO A 133 6.24 -1.06 -1.44
C PRO A 133 6.87 -2.43 -1.67
N ALA A 134 8.21 -2.51 -1.71
CA ALA A 134 9.01 -3.71 -1.89
C ALA A 134 9.63 -4.27 -0.58
N ALA A 135 9.35 -3.69 0.60
CA ALA A 135 9.98 -4.14 1.85
C ALA A 135 9.10 -5.12 2.66
N PRO A 136 9.66 -6.17 3.29
CA PRO A 136 8.87 -7.18 4.01
C PRO A 136 7.91 -6.59 5.04
N ALA A 137 6.73 -7.19 5.23
CA ALA A 137 5.70 -6.67 6.15
C ALA A 137 6.24 -6.39 7.57
N LYS A 138 7.06 -7.30 8.11
CA LYS A 138 7.72 -7.12 9.42
C LYS A 138 8.64 -5.89 9.47
N PHE A 139 9.35 -5.61 8.38
CA PHE A 139 10.20 -4.42 8.29
C PHE A 139 9.34 -3.14 8.20
N LEU A 140 8.26 -3.18 7.43
CA LEU A 140 7.31 -2.06 7.34
C LEU A 140 6.69 -1.77 8.71
N GLU A 141 6.24 -2.78 9.44
CA GLU A 141 5.67 -2.63 10.79
C GLU A 141 6.67 -2.00 11.76
N GLN A 142 7.93 -2.47 11.76
CA GLN A 142 8.99 -1.87 12.59
C GLN A 142 9.26 -0.42 12.21
N LEU A 143 9.26 -0.11 10.92
CA LEU A 143 9.49 1.24 10.43
C LEU A 143 8.33 2.18 10.77
N THR A 144 7.08 1.71 10.65
CA THR A 144 5.86 2.43 11.05
C THR A 144 5.93 2.76 12.53
N VAL A 145 6.15 1.76 13.40
CA VAL A 145 6.27 1.95 14.85
C VAL A 145 7.34 2.98 15.20
N SER A 146 8.54 2.88 14.59
CA SER A 146 9.62 3.85 14.86
C SER A 146 9.22 5.27 14.47
N ASN A 147 8.74 5.48 13.23
CA ASN A 147 8.39 6.82 12.74
C ASN A 147 7.20 7.41 13.50
N PHE A 148 6.22 6.58 13.85
CA PHE A 148 5.09 6.99 14.69
C PHE A 148 5.59 7.51 16.04
N ILE A 149 6.39 6.72 16.76
CA ILE A 149 6.92 7.11 18.07
C ILE A 149 7.82 8.35 17.97
N ASP A 150 8.64 8.45 16.92
CA ASP A 150 9.58 9.56 16.67
C ASP A 150 8.89 10.89 16.41
N GLY A 151 7.71 10.87 15.78
CA GLY A 151 7.01 12.10 15.45
C GLY A 151 5.81 12.45 16.33
N LEU A 152 5.51 11.66 17.37
CA LEU A 152 4.52 12.01 18.39
C LEU A 152 4.90 13.33 19.11
N ARG A 153 3.94 14.23 19.26
CA ARG A 153 4.15 15.55 19.88
C ARG A 153 4.38 15.49 21.39
N GLY A 154 3.83 14.48 22.07
CA GLY A 154 3.95 14.33 23.53
C GLY A 154 5.26 13.61 23.89
N PRO A 155 6.31 14.31 24.34
CA PRO A 155 7.61 13.67 24.59
C PRO A 155 7.51 12.59 25.66
N GLU A 156 6.65 12.76 26.67
CA GLU A 156 6.49 11.72 27.70
C GLU A 156 5.62 10.55 27.20
N ILE A 157 4.72 10.77 26.24
CA ILE A 157 3.97 9.67 25.57
C ILE A 157 4.94 8.87 24.71
N SER A 158 5.74 9.55 23.87
CA SER A 158 6.79 8.93 23.05
C SER A 158 7.77 8.14 23.93
N GLN A 159 8.26 8.74 25.01
CA GLN A 159 9.23 8.10 25.91
C GLN A 159 8.65 6.87 26.63
N ALA A 160 7.41 6.94 27.12
CA ALA A 160 6.75 5.78 27.72
C ALA A 160 6.60 4.61 26.73
N ILE A 161 6.20 4.90 25.48
CA ILE A 161 6.05 3.88 24.44
C ILE A 161 7.40 3.29 24.03
N ARG A 162 8.48 4.09 23.96
CA ARG A 162 9.85 3.60 23.70
C ARG A 162 10.31 2.60 24.75
N LEU A 163 10.06 2.90 26.03
CA LEU A 163 10.45 2.04 27.14
C LEU A 163 9.68 0.71 27.15
N ALA A 164 8.45 0.70 26.66
CA ALA A 164 7.64 -0.50 26.52
C ALA A 164 8.07 -1.44 25.37
N ARG A 165 8.95 -0.98 24.46
CA ARG A 165 9.55 -1.78 23.37
C ARG A 165 8.54 -2.53 22.49
N TYR A 166 7.45 -1.85 22.11
CA TYR A 166 6.44 -2.45 21.22
C TYR A 166 7.04 -2.90 19.89
N ARG A 167 6.58 -4.07 19.43
CA ARG A 167 6.97 -4.65 18.14
C ARG A 167 5.86 -4.53 17.09
N THR A 168 4.66 -4.14 17.51
CA THR A 168 3.48 -4.01 16.66
C THR A 168 2.93 -2.61 16.72
N ASP A 169 2.42 -2.16 15.59
CA ASP A 169 1.86 -0.82 15.39
C ASP A 169 0.58 -0.61 16.20
N SER A 170 -0.31 -1.60 16.16
CA SER A 170 -1.55 -1.62 16.95
C SER A 170 -1.31 -1.52 18.46
N GLY A 171 -0.25 -2.16 18.96
CA GLY A 171 0.13 -2.10 20.38
C GLY A 171 0.63 -0.72 20.79
N ALA A 172 1.47 -0.11 19.95
CA ALA A 172 1.96 1.25 20.18
C ALA A 172 0.81 2.28 20.16
N LEU A 173 -0.13 2.14 19.23
CA LEU A 173 -1.30 3.01 19.12
C LEU A 173 -2.22 2.91 20.35
N ALA A 174 -2.57 1.69 20.77
CA ALA A 174 -3.44 1.47 21.92
C ALA A 174 -2.87 2.12 23.19
N GLN A 175 -1.58 1.89 23.47
CA GLN A 175 -0.91 2.48 24.62
C GLN A 175 -0.86 4.02 24.54
N ALA A 176 -0.61 4.58 23.36
CA ALA A 176 -0.58 6.03 23.16
C ALA A 176 -1.92 6.68 23.51
N ILE A 177 -3.02 6.03 23.11
CA ILE A 177 -4.39 6.47 23.40
C ILE A 177 -4.67 6.40 24.90
N GLU A 178 -4.32 5.30 25.57
CA GLU A 178 -4.51 5.12 27.01
C GLU A 178 -3.76 6.19 27.83
N ILE A 179 -2.49 6.44 27.51
CA ILE A 179 -1.69 7.47 28.20
C ILE A 179 -2.29 8.86 27.98
N LYS A 180 -2.74 9.18 26.75
CA LYS A 180 -3.39 10.46 26.45
C LYS A 180 -4.67 10.64 27.25
N ALA A 181 -5.49 9.60 27.35
CA ALA A 181 -6.73 9.60 28.11
C ALA A 181 -6.47 9.80 29.61
N ALA A 182 -5.55 9.02 30.19
CA ALA A 182 -5.17 9.12 31.60
C ALA A 182 -4.67 10.54 31.95
N LYS A 183 -3.81 11.13 31.12
CA LYS A 183 -3.33 12.51 31.31
C LYS A 183 -4.44 13.55 31.25
N LYS A 184 -5.39 13.40 30.32
CA LYS A 184 -6.53 14.32 30.21
C LYS A 184 -7.37 14.28 31.49
N ALA A 185 -7.61 13.08 32.03
CA ALA A 185 -8.33 12.90 33.29
C ALA A 185 -7.57 13.52 34.48
N SER A 186 -6.27 13.25 34.62
CA SER A 186 -5.47 13.84 35.72
C SER A 186 -5.41 15.36 35.67
N ARG A 187 -5.34 15.98 34.48
CA ARG A 187 -5.35 17.44 34.34
C ARG A 187 -6.70 18.06 34.67
N ALA A 188 -7.80 17.37 34.36
CA ALA A 188 -9.14 17.81 34.70
C ALA A 188 -9.41 17.74 36.22
N ALA A 189 -8.79 16.78 36.92
CA ALA A 189 -8.95 16.60 38.36
C ALA A 189 -8.17 17.61 39.24
N ILE A 190 -7.24 18.37 38.66
CA ILE A 190 -6.42 19.38 39.36
C ILE A 190 -7.02 20.80 39.23
N ARG A 191 -8.06 20.97 38.40
CA ARG A 191 -8.79 22.23 38.22
C ARG A 191 -10.03 22.28 39.09
#